data_AF-A0A7C2RPU3-F1
#
_entry.id   AF-A0A7C2RPU3-F1
#
_cell.length_a   1.000
_cell.length_b   1.000
_cell.length_c   1.000
_cell.angle_alpha   90.00
_cell.angle_beta   90.00
_cell.angle_gamma   90.00
#
_symmetry.space_group_name_H-M   'P 1'
#
loop_
_entity.id
_entity.type
_entity.pdbx_description
1 polymer ?
#
loop_
_entity_poly.entity_id
_entity_poly.type
_entity_poly.pdbx_seq_one_letter_code
_entity_poly.pdbx_strand_id
1 'polypeptide(L)'
;MRIYQRLSSEAIRLKRIIYDFLFGLSTFDLYRETLHIARGYRDSLYMILLGEFLGIPFLSNYYTLRLLPYILGDLEAFKKRSLRERDILEIVGEFDAH
;
A
#
# COMPACT_ATOMS: atom_id res chain seq x y z
N MET A 1 -19.39 34.74 39.01
CA MET A 1 -18.24 34.56 38.10
C MET A 1 -17.62 33.14 38.21
N ARG A 2 -18.42 32.08 37.99
CA ARG A 2 -17.95 30.67 38.00
C ARG A 2 -18.48 29.85 36.81
N ILE A 3 -19.59 30.29 36.19
CA ILE A 3 -20.23 29.63 35.04
C ILE A 3 -19.35 29.71 33.77
N TYR A 4 -18.68 30.84 33.55
CA TYR A 4 -17.78 31.02 32.39
C TYR A 4 -16.59 30.06 32.37
N GLN A 5 -16.10 29.59 33.53
CA GLN A 5 -14.94 28.69 33.59
C GLN A 5 -15.28 27.24 33.23
N ARG A 6 -16.55 26.83 33.33
CA ARG A 6 -17.00 25.47 32.95
C ARG A 6 -17.29 25.35 31.45
N LEU A 7 -17.70 26.43 30.80
CA LEU A 7 -18.02 26.40 29.37
C LEU A 7 -16.77 26.21 28.50
N SER A 8 -15.64 26.80 28.91
CA SER A 8 -14.38 26.70 28.16
C SER A 8 -13.72 25.32 28.27
N SER A 9 -13.87 24.61 29.39
CA SER A 9 -13.28 23.28 29.57
C SER A 9 -13.90 22.23 28.66
N GLU A 10 -15.22 22.31 28.42
CA GLU A 10 -15.91 21.39 27.50
C GLU A 10 -15.61 21.72 26.03
N ALA A 11 -15.48 23.00 25.69
CA ALA A 11 -15.05 23.42 24.35
C ALA A 11 -13.63 22.94 24.01
N ILE A 12 -12.70 22.99 24.97
CA ILE A 12 -11.33 22.48 24.80
C ILE A 12 -11.31 20.96 24.64
N ARG A 13 -12.14 20.23 25.41
CA ARG A 13 -12.29 18.78 25.25
C ARG A 13 -12.85 18.41 23.88
N LEU A 14 -13.91 19.09 23.44
CA LEU A 14 -14.53 18.83 22.14
C LEU A 14 -13.56 19.10 20.99
N LYS A 15 -12.81 20.20 21.06
CA LYS A 15 -11.76 20.52 20.09
C LYS A 15 -10.70 19.42 20.02
N ARG A 16 -10.27 18.88 21.17
CA ARG A 16 -9.30 17.78 21.23
C ARG A 16 -9.83 16.51 20.58
N ILE A 17 -11.06 16.12 20.89
CA ILE A 17 -11.70 14.94 20.30
C ILE A 17 -11.81 15.07 18.77
N ILE A 18 -12.22 16.24 18.28
CA ILE A 18 -12.31 16.51 16.85
C ILE A 18 -10.93 16.47 16.21
N TYR A 19 -9.91 17.04 16.85
CA TYR A 19 -8.54 17.00 16.36
C TYR A 19 -8.00 15.58 16.29
N ASP A 20 -8.16 14.79 17.36
CA ASP A 20 -7.70 13.40 17.43
C ASP A 20 -8.43 12.53 16.39
N PHE A 21 -9.72 12.77 16.17
CA PHE A 21 -10.51 12.10 15.13
C PHE A 21 -10.04 12.45 13.72
N LEU A 22 -9.87 13.74 13.42
CA LEU A 22 -9.37 14.19 12.11
C LEU A 22 -7.94 13.69 11.86
N PHE A 23 -7.08 13.74 12.88
CA PHE A 23 -5.72 13.23 12.81
C PHE A 23 -5.69 11.71 12.58
N GLY A 24 -6.54 10.95 13.27
CA GLY A 24 -6.71 9.52 13.05
C GLY A 24 -7.24 9.19 11.65
N LEU A 25 -8.18 9.99 11.13
CA LEU A 25 -8.73 9.86 9.79
C LEU A 25 -7.67 10.13 8.71
N SER A 26 -6.91 11.21 8.83
CA SER A 26 -5.79 11.49 7.93
C SER A 26 -4.70 10.42 8.01
N THR A 27 -4.39 9.92 9.21
CA THR A 27 -3.42 8.84 9.40
C THR A 27 -3.89 7.54 8.74
N PHE A 28 -5.20 7.27 8.75
CA PHE A 28 -5.78 6.09 8.12
C PHE A 28 -5.68 6.12 6.59
N ASP A 29 -5.91 7.27 5.97
CA ASP A 29 -5.74 7.43 4.53
C ASP A 29 -4.28 7.22 4.12
N LEU A 30 -3.35 7.81 4.87
CA LEU A 30 -1.90 7.57 4.70
C LEU A 30 -1.55 6.09 4.88
N TYR A 31 -2.14 5.40 5.85
CA TYR A 31 -1.91 3.97 6.07
C TYR A 31 -2.37 3.13 4.86
N ARG A 32 -3.53 3.44 4.26
CA ARG A 32 -3.99 2.76 3.05
C ARG A 32 -3.05 2.98 1.86
N GLU A 33 -2.57 4.21 1.70
CA GLU A 33 -1.62 4.56 0.64
C GLU A 33 -0.30 3.79 0.79
N THR A 34 0.28 3.74 2.00
CA THR A 34 1.50 2.96 2.25
C THR A 34 1.33 1.47 1.94
N LEU A 35 0.18 0.88 2.28
CA LEU A 35 -0.14 -0.50 1.93
C LEU A 35 -0.33 -0.71 0.42
N HIS A 36 -0.76 0.32 -0.31
CA HIS A 36 -0.87 0.27 -1.76
C HIS A 36 0.53 0.29 -2.40
N ILE A 37 1.37 1.23 -1.98
CA ILE A 37 2.76 1.35 -2.42
C ILE A 37 3.56 0.07 -2.13
N ALA A 38 3.46 -0.46 -0.90
CA ALA A 38 4.14 -1.69 -0.51
C ALA A 38 3.73 -2.92 -1.35
N ARG A 39 2.45 -2.99 -1.74
CA ARG A 39 1.96 -4.03 -2.67
C ARG A 39 2.54 -3.83 -4.07
N GLY A 40 2.63 -2.59 -4.56
CA GLY A 40 3.26 -2.28 -5.84
C GLY A 40 4.72 -2.75 -5.90
N TYR A 41 5.51 -2.45 -4.86
CA TYR A 41 6.90 -2.93 -4.76
C TYR A 41 7.00 -4.46 -4.75
N ARG A 42 6.11 -5.13 -4.01
CA ARG A 42 6.07 -6.60 -3.95
C ARG A 42 5.75 -7.20 -5.32
N ASP A 43 4.78 -6.65 -6.03
CA ASP A 43 4.42 -7.11 -7.37
C ASP A 43 5.59 -6.92 -8.36
N SER A 44 6.33 -5.81 -8.30
CA SER A 44 7.53 -5.60 -9.12
C SER A 44 8.65 -6.60 -8.82
N LEU A 45 8.90 -6.89 -7.53
CA LEU A 45 9.86 -7.92 -7.11
C LEU A 45 9.46 -9.31 -7.61
N TYR A 46 8.18 -9.65 -7.52
CA TYR A 46 7.65 -10.90 -8.06
C TYR A 46 7.77 -10.96 -9.58
N MET A 47 7.61 -9.85 -10.30
CA MET A 47 7.82 -9.83 -11.74
C MET A 47 9.28 -10.07 -12.13
N ILE A 48 10.25 -9.58 -11.35
CA ILE A 48 11.67 -9.89 -11.55
C ILE A 48 11.96 -11.36 -11.20
N LEU A 49 11.51 -11.83 -10.04
CA LEU A 49 11.79 -13.19 -9.56
C LEU A 49 11.05 -14.28 -10.34
N LEU A 50 9.82 -14.00 -10.77
CA LEU A 50 8.93 -14.97 -11.42
C LEU A 50 8.81 -14.75 -12.94
N GLY A 51 9.15 -13.57 -13.46
CA GLY A 51 9.21 -13.32 -14.90
C GLY A 51 10.28 -14.17 -15.60
N GLU A 52 11.35 -14.53 -14.88
CA GLU A 52 12.36 -15.48 -15.36
C GLU A 52 11.79 -16.90 -15.59
N PHE A 53 10.70 -17.29 -14.91
CA PHE A 53 10.02 -18.57 -15.14
C PHE A 53 9.33 -18.65 -16.51
N LEU A 54 9.26 -17.56 -17.28
CA LEU A 54 8.65 -17.50 -18.62
C LEU A 54 9.58 -17.90 -19.79
N GLY A 55 10.85 -18.29 -19.55
CA GLY A 55 11.55 -19.09 -20.56
C GLY A 55 13.06 -19.00 -20.74
N ILE A 56 13.84 -18.39 -19.84
CA ILE A 56 15.31 -18.48 -19.93
C ILE A 56 15.91 -18.89 -18.58
N PRO A 57 16.46 -20.12 -18.46
CA PRO A 57 17.04 -20.60 -17.21
C PRO A 57 18.42 -19.95 -17.00
N PHE A 58 18.43 -18.74 -16.45
CA PHE A 58 19.64 -18.21 -15.84
C PHE A 58 19.79 -18.77 -14.42
N LEU A 59 21.05 -18.96 -14.01
CA LEU A 59 21.50 -19.60 -12.77
C LEU A 59 21.06 -18.90 -11.46
N SER A 60 20.14 -17.93 -11.52
CA SER A 60 19.53 -17.20 -10.39
C SER A 60 18.49 -18.03 -9.59
N ASN A 61 17.99 -19.13 -10.18
CA ASN A 61 16.83 -19.91 -9.69
C ASN A 61 16.99 -20.52 -8.27
N TYR A 62 18.21 -20.71 -7.75
CA TYR A 62 18.38 -21.30 -6.41
C TYR A 62 17.78 -20.44 -5.28
N TYR A 63 18.02 -19.12 -5.32
CA TYR A 63 17.49 -18.21 -4.30
C TYR A 63 15.99 -18.03 -4.47
N THR A 64 15.48 -18.01 -5.70
CA THR A 64 14.05 -17.95 -6.00
C THR A 64 13.32 -19.18 -5.46
N LEU A 65 13.85 -20.39 -5.65
CA LEU A 65 13.27 -21.62 -5.08
C LEU A 65 13.31 -21.63 -3.55
N ARG A 66 14.35 -21.04 -2.95
CA ARG A 66 14.43 -20.86 -1.49
C ARG A 66 13.40 -19.85 -0.98
N LEU A 67 13.06 -18.84 -1.78
CA LEU A 67 12.05 -17.83 -1.46
C LEU A 67 10.62 -18.30 -1.77
N LEU A 68 10.45 -19.31 -2.62
CA LEU A 68 9.17 -19.90 -3.02
C LEU A 68 8.20 -20.17 -1.84
N PRO A 69 8.60 -20.84 -0.74
CA PRO A 69 7.70 -21.08 0.41
C PRO A 69 7.15 -19.80 1.05
N TYR A 70 7.86 -18.67 0.94
CA TYR A 70 7.44 -17.39 1.52
C TYR A 70 6.48 -16.61 0.60
N ILE A 71 6.49 -16.90 -0.69
CA ILE A 71 5.68 -16.22 -1.71
C ILE A 71 4.52 -17.08 -2.21
N LEU A 72 4.50 -18.37 -1.86
CA LEU A 72 3.53 -19.38 -2.30
C LEU A 72 2.07 -18.97 -2.02
N GLY A 73 1.79 -18.36 -0.87
CA GLY A 73 0.44 -17.90 -0.52
C GLY A 73 -0.04 -16.72 -1.37
N ASP A 74 0.89 -15.87 -1.83
CA ASP A 74 0.59 -14.70 -2.65
C ASP A 74 0.70 -14.98 -4.16
N LEU A 75 1.20 -16.15 -4.54
CA LEU A 75 1.55 -16.50 -5.92
C LEU A 75 0.34 -16.50 -6.85
N GLU A 76 -0.78 -17.09 -6.44
CA GLU A 76 -2.00 -17.13 -7.24
C GLU A 76 -2.58 -15.73 -7.44
N ALA A 77 -2.59 -14.93 -6.36
CA ALA A 77 -3.05 -13.56 -6.39
C ALA A 77 -2.14 -12.70 -7.29
N PHE A 78 -0.82 -12.90 -7.21
CA PHE A 78 0.15 -12.25 -8.08
C PHE A 78 -0.06 -12.64 -9.55
N LYS A 79 -0.20 -13.94 -9.86
CA LYS A 79 -0.47 -14.43 -11.22
C LYS A 79 -1.73 -13.77 -11.80
N LYS A 80 -2.82 -13.71 -11.02
CA LYS A 80 -4.07 -13.06 -11.45
C LYS A 80 -3.89 -11.56 -11.70
N ARG A 81 -3.09 -10.87 -10.88
CA ARG A 81 -2.77 -9.44 -11.08
C ARG A 81 -1.85 -9.19 -12.26
N SER A 82 -0.87 -10.07 -12.47
CA SER A 82 0.08 -9.97 -13.58
C SER A 82 -0.56 -10.25 -14.93
N LEU A 83 -1.61 -11.08 -14.96
CA LEU A 83 -2.42 -11.34 -16.16
C LEU A 83 -3.51 -10.30 -16.40
N ARG A 84 -3.77 -9.42 -15.42
CA ARG A 84 -4.65 -8.27 -15.63
C ARG A 84 -3.89 -7.28 -16.51
N GLU A 85 -4.49 -6.90 -17.63
CA GLU A 85 -3.98 -5.79 -18.43
C GLU A 85 -3.83 -4.58 -17.52
N ARG A 86 -2.59 -4.12 -17.34
CA ARG A 86 -2.33 -2.79 -16.82
C ARG A 86 -2.60 -1.89 -18.01
N ASP A 87 -3.75 -1.23 -18.02
CA ASP A 87 -4.07 -0.26 -19.05
C ASP A 87 -2.91 0.73 -19.12
N ILE A 88 -2.21 0.75 -20.25
CA ILE A 88 -1.03 1.58 -20.49
C ILE A 88 -1.39 3.07 -20.26
N LEU A 89 -2.68 3.40 -20.37
CA LEU A 89 -3.31 4.68 -20.07
C LEU A 89 -3.25 5.07 -18.58
N GLU A 90 -3.30 4.11 -17.64
CA GLU A 90 -3.14 4.36 -16.20
C GLU A 90 -1.71 4.84 -15.91
N ILE A 91 -0.71 4.22 -16.56
CA ILE A 91 0.70 4.59 -16.44
C ILE A 91 0.94 5.97 -17.05
N VAL A 92 0.43 6.22 -18.26
CA VAL A 92 0.60 7.50 -18.98
C VAL A 92 -0.12 8.65 -18.26
N GLY A 93 -1.30 8.43 -17.70
CA GLY A 93 -2.05 9.45 -16.96
C GLY A 93 -1.36 9.91 -15.66
N GLU A 94 -0.57 9.05 -15.03
CA GLU A 94 0.22 9.39 -13.83
C GLU A 94 1.49 10.19 -14.16
N PHE A 95 2.05 10.02 -15.37
CA PHE A 95 3.20 10.81 -15.84
C PHE A 95 2.83 12.22 -16.30
N ASP A 96 1.62 12.43 -16.84
CA ASP A 96 1.14 13.76 -17.27
C ASP A 96 0.67 14.66 -16.11
N ALA A 97 0.57 14.12 -14.89
CA ALA A 97 0.18 14.86 -13.69
C ALA A 97 1.36 15.50 -12.93
N HIS A 98 2.60 15.35 -13.43
CA HIS A 98 3.83 15.89 -12.83
C HIS A 98 4.57 16.88 -13.73
#